data_AF-A0A973FDC8-F1
#
_entry.id   AF-A0A973FDC8-F1
#
_cell.length_a   1.000
_cell.length_b   1.000
_cell.length_c   1.000
_cell.angle_alpha   90.00
_cell.angle_beta   90.00
_cell.angle_gamma   90.00
#
_symmetry.space_group_name_H-M   'P 1'
#
loop_
_entity.id
_entity.type
_entity.pdbx_description
1 polymer ?
#
loop_
_entity_poly.entity_id
_entity_poly.type
_entity_poly.pdbx_seq_one_letter_code
_entity_poly.pdbx_strand_id
1 'polypeptide(L)'
;MHQEENREAVAKMTMQFLAEAIGQCPAGLESSTERDIVFAVLGFQYGAIQSAAYVAGLDADAIASVTRDVLGRINGMQGEMVTKILQVMPSLAKKEYPPIGIGGRAIIGFFNAAADEEKIAAACSLREILRQIDEA
;
A
#
# COMPACT_ATOMS: atom_id res chain seq x y z
N MET A 1 3.84 -25.20 4.58
CA MET A 1 3.54 -25.16 3.13
C MET A 1 2.55 -24.04 2.81
N HIS A 2 1.45 -23.90 3.55
CA HIS A 2 0.47 -22.82 3.30
C HIS A 2 0.97 -21.37 3.49
N GLN A 3 1.96 -21.12 4.35
CA GLN A 3 2.48 -19.75 4.57
C GLN A 3 3.18 -19.17 3.32
N GLU A 4 3.98 -19.97 2.61
CA GLU A 4 4.72 -19.48 1.43
C GLU A 4 3.78 -19.23 0.24
N GLU A 5 2.82 -20.13 0.01
CA GLU A 5 1.78 -19.97 -1.01
C GLU A 5 0.91 -18.74 -0.72
N ASN A 6 0.51 -18.54 0.55
CA ASN A 6 -0.24 -17.35 0.96
C ASN A 6 0.60 -16.08 0.80
N ARG A 7 1.92 -16.13 1.08
CA ARG A 7 2.85 -15.01 0.90
C ARG A 7 2.93 -14.57 -0.56
N GLU A 8 3.11 -15.51 -1.48
CA GLU A 8 3.13 -15.24 -2.91
C GLU A 8 1.79 -14.70 -3.41
N ALA A 9 0.67 -15.26 -2.95
CA ALA A 9 -0.66 -14.79 -3.30
C ALA A 9 -0.89 -13.34 -2.83
N VAL A 10 -0.54 -13.02 -1.58
CA VAL A 10 -0.62 -11.66 -1.02
C VAL A 10 0.26 -10.69 -1.81
N ALA A 11 1.50 -11.08 -2.14
CA ALA A 11 2.39 -10.25 -2.95
C ALA A 11 1.78 -9.94 -4.32
N LYS A 12 1.25 -10.96 -5.01
CA LYS A 12 0.64 -10.81 -6.33
C LYS A 12 -0.61 -9.92 -6.29
N MET A 13 -1.52 -10.20 -5.36
CA MET A 13 -2.75 -9.43 -5.19
C MET A 13 -2.45 -7.96 -4.88
N THR A 14 -1.52 -7.72 -3.95
CA THR A 14 -1.19 -6.35 -3.57
C THR A 14 -0.50 -5.60 -4.70
N MET A 15 0.43 -6.24 -5.42
CA MET A 15 1.08 -5.62 -6.59
C MET A 15 0.07 -5.28 -7.69
N GLN A 16 -0.90 -6.16 -7.96
CA GLN A 16 -1.97 -5.88 -8.94
C GLN A 16 -2.78 -4.64 -8.54
N PHE A 17 -3.24 -4.59 -7.28
CA PHE A 17 -3.98 -3.46 -6.77
C PHE A 17 -3.16 -2.15 -6.78
N LEU A 18 -1.91 -2.20 -6.32
CA LEU A 18 -1.05 -1.02 -6.24
C LEU A 18 -0.66 -0.50 -7.62
N ALA A 19 -0.46 -1.36 -8.62
CA ALA A 19 -0.23 -0.94 -9.99
C ALA A 19 -1.43 -0.13 -10.53
N GLU A 20 -2.66 -0.58 -10.27
CA GLU A 20 -3.87 0.15 -10.63
C GLU A 20 -3.95 1.49 -9.87
N ALA A 21 -3.78 1.49 -8.55
CA ALA A 21 -3.85 2.70 -7.73
C ALA A 21 -2.80 3.77 -8.13
N ILE A 22 -1.57 3.33 -8.45
CA ILE A 22 -0.52 4.23 -8.94
C ILE A 22 -0.86 4.75 -10.34
N GLY A 23 -1.45 3.93 -11.22
CA GLY A 23 -1.90 4.35 -12.54
C GLY A 23 -2.96 5.45 -12.52
N GLN A 24 -3.68 5.62 -11.41
CA GLN A 24 -4.65 6.69 -11.21
C GLN A 24 -4.03 7.99 -10.66
N CYS A 25 -2.76 7.99 -10.25
CA CYS A 25 -2.12 9.15 -9.66
C CYS A 25 -1.76 10.22 -10.71
N PRO A 26 -1.82 11.53 -10.37
CA PRO A 26 -1.36 12.58 -11.26
C PRO A 26 0.15 12.44 -11.54
N ALA A 27 0.52 12.62 -12.81
CA ALA A 27 1.92 12.48 -13.24
C ALA A 27 2.85 13.45 -12.49
N GLY A 28 4.03 12.95 -12.13
CA GLY A 28 5.05 13.67 -11.38
C GLY A 28 5.00 13.45 -9.87
N LEU A 29 3.82 13.18 -9.29
CA LEU A 29 3.69 12.95 -7.84
C LEU A 29 4.34 11.64 -7.39
N GLU A 30 4.42 10.65 -8.27
CA GLU A 30 5.17 9.40 -8.09
C GLU A 30 6.69 9.61 -7.94
N SER A 31 7.21 10.76 -8.39
CA SER A 31 8.61 11.16 -8.29
C SER A 31 8.85 12.29 -7.29
N SER A 32 7.80 12.71 -6.59
CA SER A 32 7.89 13.78 -5.60
C SER A 32 8.78 13.37 -4.43
N THR A 33 9.59 14.31 -3.95
CA THR A 33 10.37 14.20 -2.72
C THR A 33 9.73 14.95 -1.56
N GLU A 34 8.55 15.55 -1.78
CA GLU A 34 7.76 16.18 -0.75
C GLU A 34 7.33 15.12 0.27
N ARG A 35 7.55 15.43 1.54
CA ARG A 35 7.54 14.45 2.61
C ARG A 35 6.13 13.90 2.84
N ASP A 36 5.12 14.75 2.75
CA ASP A 36 3.74 14.37 2.99
C ASP A 36 3.20 13.48 1.86
N ILE A 37 3.56 13.75 0.60
CA ILE A 37 3.31 12.87 -0.55
C ILE A 37 4.02 11.52 -0.36
N VAL A 38 5.31 11.51 -0.04
CA VAL A 38 6.07 10.27 0.17
C VAL A 38 5.45 9.43 1.28
N PHE A 39 5.07 10.05 2.40
CA PHE A 39 4.42 9.32 3.49
C PHE A 39 3.02 8.85 3.10
N ALA A 40 2.22 9.65 2.40
CA ALA A 40 0.90 9.24 1.93
C ALA A 40 0.97 7.98 1.05
N VAL A 41 1.87 7.95 0.07
CA VAL A 41 2.09 6.81 -0.82
C VAL A 41 2.53 5.58 -0.03
N LEU A 42 3.58 5.69 0.79
CA LEU A 42 4.11 4.55 1.56
C LEU A 42 3.09 4.04 2.58
N GLY A 43 2.34 4.93 3.22
CA GLY A 43 1.30 4.60 4.17
C GLY A 43 0.14 3.84 3.53
N PHE A 44 -0.32 4.31 2.37
CA PHE A 44 -1.35 3.64 1.59
C PHE A 44 -0.91 2.23 1.17
N GLN A 45 0.29 2.10 0.61
CA GLN A 45 0.85 0.81 0.20
C GLN A 45 1.00 -0.13 1.39
N TYR A 46 1.57 0.35 2.50
CA TYR A 46 1.70 -0.42 3.73
C TYR A 46 0.35 -0.93 4.23
N GLY A 47 -0.66 -0.06 4.32
CA GLY A 47 -2.01 -0.43 4.76
C GLY A 47 -2.65 -1.51 3.88
N ALA A 48 -2.50 -1.39 2.56
CA ALA A 48 -3.00 -2.38 1.61
C ALA A 48 -2.35 -3.76 1.84
N ILE A 49 -1.02 -3.79 2.00
CA ILE A 49 -0.28 -5.04 2.24
C ILE A 49 -0.71 -5.67 3.57
N GLN A 50 -0.77 -4.89 4.65
CA GLN A 50 -1.15 -5.39 5.97
C GLN A 50 -2.56 -5.99 5.96
N SER A 51 -3.53 -5.33 5.30
CA SER A 51 -4.89 -5.86 5.19
C SER A 51 -4.95 -7.16 4.38
N ALA A 52 -4.26 -7.23 3.24
CA ALA A 52 -4.23 -8.46 2.44
C ALA A 52 -3.57 -9.62 3.21
N ALA A 53 -2.45 -9.35 3.89
CA ALA A 53 -1.73 -10.35 4.67
C ALA A 53 -2.53 -10.85 5.89
N TYR A 54 -3.25 -9.94 6.56
CA TYR A 54 -4.17 -10.30 7.65
C TYR A 54 -5.29 -11.23 7.18
N VAL A 55 -5.93 -10.91 6.06
CA VAL A 55 -7.00 -11.75 5.48
C VAL A 55 -6.47 -13.13 5.08
N ALA A 56 -5.23 -13.21 4.60
CA ALA A 56 -4.56 -14.46 4.24
C ALA A 56 -4.02 -15.27 5.44
N GLY A 57 -4.16 -14.78 6.67
CA GLY A 57 -3.70 -15.46 7.88
C GLY A 57 -2.17 -15.59 7.96
N LEU A 58 -1.42 -14.64 7.39
CA LEU A 58 0.02 -14.61 7.50
C LEU A 58 0.45 -14.27 8.93
N ASP A 59 1.53 -14.90 9.40
CA ASP A 59 2.16 -14.54 10.67
C ASP A 59 2.98 -13.25 10.55
N ALA A 60 3.46 -12.73 11.68
CA ALA A 60 4.18 -11.46 11.73
C ALA A 60 5.46 -11.45 10.87
N ASP A 61 6.17 -12.57 10.81
CA ASP A 61 7.42 -12.71 10.06
C ASP A 61 7.13 -12.74 8.55
N ALA A 62 6.11 -13.49 8.13
CA ALA A 62 5.63 -13.52 6.75
C ALA A 62 5.07 -12.17 6.31
N ILE A 63 4.32 -11.47 7.18
CA ILE A 63 3.84 -10.10 6.95
C ILE A 63 5.02 -9.15 6.74
N ALA A 64 6.02 -9.19 7.61
CA ALA A 64 7.19 -8.32 7.50
C ALA A 64 7.97 -8.59 6.21
N SER A 65 8.14 -9.87 5.85
CA SER A 65 8.80 -10.29 4.62
C SER A 65 8.05 -9.80 3.39
N VAL A 66 6.74 -10.07 3.27
CA VAL A 66 5.96 -9.69 2.09
C VAL A 66 5.87 -8.17 1.94
N THR A 67 5.77 -7.45 3.07
CA THR A 67 5.76 -5.99 3.04
C THR A 67 7.08 -5.44 2.53
N ARG A 68 8.22 -6.02 2.95
CA ARG A 68 9.53 -5.62 2.44
C ARG A 68 9.63 -5.85 0.93
N ASP A 69 9.20 -7.02 0.47
CA ASP A 69 9.29 -7.43 -0.93
C ASP A 69 8.40 -6.55 -1.83
N VAL A 70 7.15 -6.33 -1.44
CA VAL A 70 6.20 -5.51 -2.21
C VAL A 70 6.64 -4.04 -2.25
N LEU A 71 6.94 -3.43 -1.10
CA LEU A 71 7.39 -2.03 -1.07
C LEU A 71 8.69 -1.81 -1.82
N GLY A 72 9.64 -2.75 -1.71
CA GLY A 72 10.90 -2.69 -2.44
C GLY A 72 10.69 -2.73 -3.94
N ARG A 73 9.86 -3.66 -4.42
CA ARG A 73 9.59 -3.84 -5.86
C ARG A 73 8.79 -2.69 -6.44
N ILE A 74 7.71 -2.25 -5.80
CA ILE A 74 6.82 -1.23 -6.35
C ILE A 74 7.48 0.16 -6.39
N ASN A 75 8.35 0.46 -5.42
CA ASN A 75 9.01 1.77 -5.32
C ASN A 75 10.47 1.77 -5.79
N GLY A 76 11.00 0.64 -6.27
CA GLY A 76 12.43 0.51 -6.63
C GLY A 76 13.39 0.75 -5.45
N MET A 77 12.96 0.47 -4.22
CA MET A 77 13.72 0.76 -3.00
C MET A 77 14.64 -0.41 -2.61
N GLN A 78 15.82 -0.06 -2.11
CA GLN A 78 16.75 -1.03 -1.52
C GLN A 78 16.24 -1.56 -0.18
N GLY A 79 16.55 -2.82 0.14
CA GLY A 79 16.02 -3.49 1.33
C GLY A 79 16.31 -2.80 2.67
N GLU A 80 17.46 -2.13 2.80
CA GLU A 80 17.80 -1.35 4.00
C GLU A 80 16.87 -0.13 4.17
N MET A 81 16.56 0.57 3.07
CA MET A 81 15.68 1.73 3.08
C MET A 81 14.24 1.33 3.43
N VAL A 82 13.75 0.24 2.83
CA VAL A 82 12.44 -0.32 3.16
C VAL A 82 12.38 -0.71 4.64
N THR A 83 13.45 -1.33 5.17
CA THR A 83 13.50 -1.71 6.59
C THR A 83 13.40 -0.51 7.52
N LYS A 84 14.11 0.60 7.23
CA LYS A 84 14.00 1.84 8.01
C LYS A 84 12.59 2.44 7.98
N ILE A 85 11.93 2.42 6.81
CA ILE A 85 10.55 2.86 6.65
C ILE A 85 9.60 1.98 7.49
N LEU A 86 9.76 0.66 7.41
CA LEU A 86 8.93 -0.28 8.16
C LEU A 86 9.06 -0.13 9.68
N GLN A 87 10.24 0.27 10.17
CA GLN A 87 10.44 0.54 11.61
C GLN A 87 9.65 1.76 12.10
N VAL A 88 9.46 2.77 11.25
CA VAL A 88 8.75 4.01 11.64
C VAL A 88 7.25 3.94 11.39
N MET A 89 6.78 3.11 10.44
CA MET A 89 5.36 3.03 10.07
C MET A 89 4.39 2.72 11.23
N PRO A 90 4.68 1.76 12.15
CA PRO A 90 3.79 1.53 13.28
C PRO A 90 3.63 2.75 14.20
N SER A 91 4.68 3.56 14.32
CA SER A 91 4.64 4.80 15.13
C SER A 91 3.87 5.91 14.42
N LEU A 92 3.99 5.98 13.09
CA LEU A 92 3.24 6.89 12.23
C LEU A 92 1.74 6.54 12.21
N ALA A 93 1.41 5.25 12.11
CA ALA A 93 0.04 4.73 12.21
C ALA A 93 -0.68 5.18 13.49
N LYS A 94 0.02 5.14 14.64
CA LYS A 94 -0.52 5.58 15.94
C LYS A 94 -0.82 7.09 16.00
N LYS A 95 -0.20 7.87 15.12
CA LYS A 95 -0.42 9.32 14.99
C LYS A 95 -1.44 9.66 13.90
N GLU A 96 -2.10 8.64 13.34
CA GLU A 96 -3.05 8.78 12.22
C GLU A 96 -2.43 9.46 10.98
N TYR A 97 -1.11 9.40 10.86
CA TYR A 97 -0.35 10.06 9.80
C TYR A 97 0.76 9.14 9.33
N PRO A 98 0.79 8.68 8.08
CA PRO A 98 -0.20 8.90 7.01
C PRO A 98 -1.52 8.12 7.25
N PRO A 99 -2.60 8.36 6.49
CA PRO A 99 -3.89 7.69 6.68
C PRO A 99 -3.87 6.23 6.18
N ILE A 100 -3.07 5.37 6.83
CA ILE A 100 -2.79 3.97 6.47
C ILE A 100 -4.07 3.14 6.30
N GLY A 101 -5.10 3.41 7.12
CA GLY A 101 -6.38 2.71 7.04
C GLY A 101 -7.10 2.87 5.69
N ILE A 102 -6.78 3.91 4.90
CA ILE A 102 -7.37 4.08 3.56
C ILE A 102 -6.86 2.99 2.61
N GLY A 103 -5.56 2.68 2.61
CA GLY A 103 -5.00 1.64 1.75
C GLY A 103 -5.60 0.27 2.02
N GLY A 104 -5.79 -0.06 3.30
CA GLY A 104 -6.45 -1.31 3.71
C GLY A 104 -7.91 -1.40 3.27
N ARG A 105 -8.69 -0.33 3.41
CA ARG A 105 -10.08 -0.28 2.91
C ARG A 105 -10.14 -0.35 1.38
N ALA A 106 -9.21 0.32 0.70
CA ALA A 106 -9.17 0.39 -0.75
C ALA A 106 -8.88 -0.98 -1.38
N ILE A 107 -7.90 -1.75 -0.87
CA ILE A 107 -7.63 -3.10 -1.40
C ILE A 107 -8.79 -4.07 -1.16
N ILE A 108 -9.46 -3.98 0.00
CA ILE A 108 -10.65 -4.79 0.31
C ILE A 108 -11.79 -4.43 -0.64
N GLY A 109 -12.05 -3.13 -0.84
CA GLY A 109 -13.06 -2.66 -1.79
C GLY A 109 -12.77 -3.10 -3.22
N PHE A 110 -11.50 -3.03 -3.65
CA PHE A 110 -11.08 -3.42 -4.99
C PHE A 110 -11.35 -4.90 -5.29
N PHE A 111 -11.03 -5.82 -4.37
CA PHE A 111 -11.24 -7.24 -4.60
C PHE A 111 -12.67 -7.73 -4.32
N ASN A 112 -13.47 -6.96 -3.58
CA ASN A 112 -14.89 -7.28 -3.32
C ASN A 112 -15.88 -6.57 -4.26
N ALA A 113 -15.39 -5.68 -5.13
CA ALA A 113 -16.21 -4.95 -6.11
C ALA A 113 -16.92 -5.91 -7.08
N ALA A 114 -18.22 -5.67 -7.29
CA ALA A 114 -19.06 -6.45 -8.21
C ALA A 114 -18.99 -5.94 -9.66
N ALA A 115 -18.54 -4.69 -9.84
CA ALA A 115 -18.41 -4.03 -11.14
C ALA A 115 -17.03 -3.36 -11.30
N ASP A 116 -16.60 -3.13 -12.54
CA ASP A 116 -15.29 -2.53 -12.82
C ASP A 116 -15.24 -1.05 -12.38
N GLU A 117 -16.37 -0.34 -12.42
CA GLU A 117 -16.48 1.03 -11.92
C GLU A 117 -16.16 1.11 -10.41
N GLU A 118 -16.60 0.12 -9.63
CA GLU A 118 -16.33 0.04 -8.19
C GLU A 118 -14.84 -0.26 -7.92
N LYS A 119 -14.20 -1.09 -8.76
CA LYS A 119 -12.76 -1.34 -8.70
C LYS A 119 -11.97 -0.07 -8.95
N ILE A 120 -12.31 0.65 -10.01
CA ILE A 120 -11.66 1.92 -10.36
C ILE A 120 -11.83 2.92 -9.21
N ALA A 121 -13.05 3.04 -8.67
CA ALA A 121 -13.31 3.92 -7.54
C ALA A 121 -12.44 3.58 -6.31
N ALA A 122 -12.27 2.29 -5.99
CA ALA A 122 -11.40 1.85 -4.91
C ALA A 122 -9.92 2.21 -5.17
N ALA A 123 -9.42 1.99 -6.38
CA ALA A 123 -8.05 2.32 -6.78
C ALA A 123 -7.77 3.83 -6.79
N CYS A 124 -8.77 4.66 -7.09
CA CYS A 124 -8.67 6.12 -7.05
C CYS A 124 -8.47 6.70 -5.65
N SER A 125 -8.59 5.91 -4.58
CA SER A 125 -8.41 6.39 -3.20
C SER A 125 -7.05 7.04 -2.96
N LEU A 126 -5.98 6.53 -3.59
CA LEU A 126 -4.63 7.14 -3.46
C LEU A 126 -4.58 8.51 -4.13
N ARG A 127 -5.14 8.63 -5.33
CA ARG A 127 -5.24 9.91 -6.06
C ARG A 127 -5.94 10.97 -5.21
N GLU A 128 -7.04 10.62 -4.55
CA GLU A 128 -7.77 11.58 -3.72
C GLU A 128 -6.96 12.04 -2.50
N ILE A 129 -6.18 11.15 -1.87
CA ILE A 129 -5.26 11.56 -0.80
C ILE A 129 -4.23 12.55 -1.33
N LEU A 130 -3.61 12.24 -2.47
CA LEU A 130 -2.57 13.10 -3.05
C LEU A 130 -3.11 14.46 -3.49
N ARG A 131 -4.32 14.49 -4.06
CA ARG A 131 -5.01 15.74 -4.42
C ARG A 131 -5.26 16.62 -3.19
N GLN A 132 -5.70 16.04 -2.08
CA GLN A 132 -5.93 16.79 -0.83
C GLN A 132 -4.65 17.37 -0.24
N ILE A 133 -3.51 16.71 -0.43
CA ILE A 133 -2.20 17.21 0.03
C ILE A 133 -1.72 18.35 -0.87
N ASP A 134 -1.89 18.23 -2.18
CA ASP A 134 -1.49 19.26 -3.16
C ASP A 134 -2.31 20.56 -3.04
N GLU A 135 -3.57 20.45 -2.61
CA GLU A 135 -4.48 21.59 -2.42
C GLU A 135 -4.38 22.28 -1.04
N ALA A 136 -3.59 21.74 -0.10
CA ALA A 136 -3.46 22.23 1.28
C ALA A 136 -2.38 23.31 1.45
#